data_AF-Q04PN7-F1
#
_entry.id   AF-Q04PN7-F1
#
_cell.length_a   1.000
_cell.length_b   1.000
_cell.length_c   1.000
_cell.angle_alpha   90.00
_cell.angle_beta   90.00
_cell.angle_gamma   90.00
#
_symmetry.space_group_name_H-M   'P 1'
#
loop_
_entity.id
_entity.type
_entity.pdbx_description
1 polymer ?
#
loop_
_entity_poly.entity_id
_entity_poly.type
_entity_poly.pdbx_seq_one_letter_code
_entity_poly.pdbx_strand_id
1 'polypeptide(L)'
;MAVRCFRGQFGTDQFHEMMEAGLSEYLNLPGNMDYFLLRLCEEIKNEMWHETLDVSELVSQIPNIFEDLDLRYPAKKIRILAKEIASAEKTHQARSQSVRDRVERGWEHVRKEEYTQAEESVRSALSEYPEDAQALYLDTRLYRLISGSVEAGLQRAQNNLKRAAKFDSFGIAALYNLIGCSFEELSRNEEAIQAIEKATKIVPNESMYIANLAEIHWKIGNKQAAIEYAQKAKRLGKKSELIDAILKESVNANLHKNN
;
A
#
# COMPACT_ATOMS: atom_id res chain seq x y z
N MET A 1 13.43 -24.11 27.46
CA MET A 1 12.11 -23.59 27.87
C MET A 1 12.25 -22.07 27.80
N ALA A 2 12.04 -21.41 26.66
CA ALA A 2 10.77 -21.27 25.98
C ALA A 2 10.96 -21.07 24.46
N VAL A 3 10.51 -22.05 23.67
CA VAL A 3 9.88 -21.79 22.37
C VAL A 3 8.41 -21.63 22.70
N ARG A 4 7.91 -20.40 22.80
CA ARG A 4 6.47 -20.13 22.83
C ARG A 4 6.19 -18.64 22.58
N CYS A 5 5.27 -18.42 21.65
CA CYS A 5 4.48 -17.21 21.41
C CYS A 5 5.09 -16.11 20.52
N PHE A 6 5.13 -16.36 19.21
CA PHE A 6 4.93 -15.32 18.21
C PHE A 6 3.48 -15.36 17.72
N ARG A 7 2.56 -14.86 18.55
CA ARG A 7 1.18 -14.50 18.15
C ARG A 7 0.66 -13.43 19.10
N GLY A 8 0.42 -12.23 18.55
CA GLY A 8 -0.37 -11.19 19.21
C GLY A 8 0.32 -9.82 19.22
N GLN A 9 -0.24 -8.88 18.45
CA GLN A 9 -0.32 -7.44 18.68
C GLN A 9 0.90 -6.76 19.35
N PHE A 10 1.73 -6.10 18.54
CA PHE A 10 2.79 -5.22 19.04
C PHE A 10 2.36 -3.76 18.86
N GLY A 11 2.18 -3.06 19.99
CA GLY A 11 2.08 -1.60 20.07
C GLY A 11 3.46 -0.96 20.20
N THR A 12 3.54 0.33 19.89
CA THR A 12 4.75 1.16 19.74
C THR A 12 5.75 1.12 20.90
N ASP A 13 5.32 0.75 22.11
CA ASP A 13 6.17 0.81 23.31
C ASP A 13 7.06 -0.42 23.50
N GLN A 14 6.77 -1.53 22.81
CA GLN A 14 7.63 -2.73 22.84
C GLN A 14 8.80 -2.66 21.86
N PHE A 15 8.80 -1.73 20.91
CA PHE A 15 9.96 -1.52 20.03
C PHE A 15 11.17 -1.00 20.83
N HIS A 16 10.94 -0.16 21.84
CA HIS A 16 12.01 0.30 22.74
C HIS A 16 12.53 -0.81 23.66
N GLU A 17 11.65 -1.60 24.31
CA GLU A 17 12.09 -2.74 25.14
C GLU A 17 12.79 -3.84 24.32
N MET A 18 12.35 -4.08 23.08
CA MET A 18 12.96 -5.03 22.16
C MET A 18 14.35 -4.56 21.69
N MET A 19 14.54 -3.24 21.56
CA MET A 19 15.82 -2.60 21.23
C MET A 19 16.77 -2.45 22.44
N GLU A 20 16.29 -2.52 23.69
CA GLU A 20 17.16 -2.48 24.87
C GLU A 20 17.53 -3.88 25.38
N ALA A 21 16.57 -4.78 25.57
CA ALA A 21 16.81 -6.11 26.13
C ALA A 21 17.25 -7.14 25.06
N GLY A 22 16.66 -7.07 23.87
CA GLY A 22 16.98 -7.98 22.77
C GLY A 22 18.33 -7.69 22.11
N LEU A 23 18.71 -6.42 22.00
CA LEU A 23 19.93 -5.96 21.32
C LEU A 23 21.21 -6.45 22.01
N SER A 24 21.25 -6.41 23.35
CA SER A 24 22.40 -6.90 24.14
C SER A 24 22.59 -8.41 24.04
N GLU A 25 21.50 -9.19 24.00
CA GLU A 25 21.57 -10.64 23.87
C GLU A 25 21.90 -11.08 22.43
N TYR A 26 21.42 -10.35 21.42
CA TYR A 26 21.63 -10.67 20.01
C TYR A 26 23.03 -10.31 19.50
N LEU A 27 23.63 -9.24 20.03
CA LEU A 27 24.98 -8.79 19.67
C LEU A 27 26.10 -9.67 20.26
N ASN A 28 25.78 -10.52 21.24
CA ASN A 28 26.76 -11.38 21.92
C ASN A 28 26.95 -12.77 21.30
N LEU A 29 26.26 -13.10 20.20
CA LEU A 29 26.40 -14.38 19.50
C LEU A 29 26.98 -14.20 18.08
N PRO A 30 28.11 -14.84 17.73
CA PRO A 30 28.74 -14.66 16.42
C PRO A 30 27.84 -15.16 15.29
N GLY A 31 27.63 -14.32 14.26
CA GLY A 31 26.91 -14.66 13.02
C GLY A 31 25.49 -14.09 12.90
N ASN A 32 24.94 -13.50 13.96
CA ASN A 32 23.56 -12.99 13.95
C ASN A 32 23.44 -11.49 13.65
N MET A 33 24.54 -10.73 13.63
CA MET A 33 24.52 -9.29 13.37
C MET A 33 24.16 -8.95 11.92
N ASP A 34 24.64 -9.74 10.95
CA ASP A 34 24.22 -9.61 9.55
C ASP A 34 22.76 -9.98 9.37
N TYR A 35 22.27 -11.00 10.07
CA TYR A 35 20.86 -11.40 10.08
C TYR A 35 19.99 -10.33 10.74
N PHE A 36 20.45 -9.70 11.83
CA PHE A 36 19.76 -8.59 12.50
C PHE A 36 19.68 -7.35 11.61
N LEU A 37 20.78 -6.97 10.94
CA LEU A 37 20.78 -5.87 9.99
C LEU A 37 19.92 -6.18 8.77
N LEU A 38 19.91 -7.44 8.30
CA LEU A 38 19.02 -7.91 7.25
C LEU A 38 17.57 -7.81 7.70
N ARG A 39 17.25 -8.23 8.92
CA ARG A 39 15.91 -8.14 9.54
C ARG A 39 15.49 -6.71 9.79
N LEU A 40 16.38 -5.83 10.23
CA LEU A 40 16.11 -4.40 10.38
C LEU A 40 15.89 -3.75 9.01
N CYS A 41 16.66 -4.14 7.99
CA CYS A 41 16.42 -3.69 6.61
C CYS A 41 15.12 -4.28 6.03
N GLU A 42 14.76 -5.52 6.38
CA GLU A 42 13.49 -6.16 6.01
C GLU A 42 12.31 -5.52 6.75
N GLU A 43 12.44 -5.18 8.03
CA GLU A 43 11.41 -4.52 8.83
C GLU A 43 11.26 -3.07 8.44
N ILE A 44 12.35 -2.33 8.18
CA ILE A 44 12.28 -1.01 7.52
C ILE A 44 11.55 -1.14 6.18
N LYS A 45 11.87 -2.16 5.37
CA LYS A 45 11.20 -2.40 4.08
C LYS A 45 9.74 -2.87 4.21
N ASN A 46 9.35 -3.51 5.31
CA ASN A 46 8.00 -4.01 5.58
C ASN A 46 7.11 -3.00 6.32
N GLU A 47 7.69 -2.14 7.17
CA GLU A 47 7.00 -1.10 7.95
C GLU A 47 6.96 0.26 7.25
N MET A 48 7.79 0.51 6.22
CA MET A 48 7.73 1.70 5.33
C MET A 48 6.46 1.77 4.45
N TRP A 49 5.43 1.01 4.79
CA TRP A 49 4.08 1.13 4.25
C TRP A 49 3.29 2.23 4.95
N HIS A 50 3.87 2.94 5.92
CA HIS A 50 3.25 4.07 6.59
C HIS A 50 3.95 5.39 6.25
N GLU A 51 3.16 6.37 5.80
CA GLU A 51 3.59 7.70 5.39
C GLU A 51 4.44 8.43 6.44
N THR A 52 5.31 9.32 5.94
CA THR A 52 6.02 10.45 6.61
C THR A 52 7.43 10.26 7.16
N LEU A 53 8.17 9.21 6.79
CA LEU A 53 9.62 9.24 6.98
C LEU A 53 10.32 9.68 5.69
N ASP A 54 10.87 10.90 5.70
CA ASP A 54 11.84 11.32 4.70
C ASP A 54 13.05 10.38 4.81
N VAL A 55 13.21 9.51 3.81
CA VAL A 55 14.32 8.57 3.74
C VAL A 55 15.66 9.31 3.83
N SER A 56 15.75 10.54 3.30
CA SER A 56 16.93 11.40 3.44
C SER A 56 17.17 11.81 4.90
N GLU A 57 16.11 12.13 5.65
CA GLU A 57 16.19 12.51 7.07
C GLU A 57 16.60 11.32 7.95
N LEU A 58 15.98 10.15 7.79
CA LEU A 58 16.38 8.93 8.51
C LEU A 58 17.84 8.56 8.22
N VAL A 59 18.24 8.64 6.95
CA VAL A 59 19.62 8.38 6.50
C VAL A 59 20.61 9.38 7.07
N SER A 60 20.17 10.61 7.33
CA SER A 60 20.98 11.63 7.99
C SER A 60 21.15 11.37 9.49
N GLN A 61 20.19 10.70 10.13
CA GLN A 61 20.20 10.36 11.56
C GLN A 61 20.90 9.04 11.88
N ILE A 62 20.94 8.09 10.94
CA ILE A 62 21.63 6.80 11.07
C ILE A 62 23.10 6.92 11.54
N PRO A 63 23.94 7.84 11.04
CA PRO A 63 25.30 8.02 11.54
C PRO A 63 25.35 8.27 13.06
N ASN A 64 24.46 9.12 13.59
CA ASN A 64 24.44 9.46 15.02
C ASN A 64 24.03 8.25 15.88
N ILE A 65 23.04 7.47 15.42
CA ILE A 65 22.56 6.26 16.12
C ILE A 65 23.66 5.19 16.25
N PHE A 66 24.54 5.06 15.25
CA PHE A 66 25.60 4.06 15.23
C PHE A 66 26.98 4.58 15.67
N GLU A 67 27.19 5.90 15.74
CA GLU A 67 28.37 6.52 16.35
C GLU A 67 28.38 6.31 17.86
N ASP A 68 27.23 6.34 18.52
CA ASP A 68 27.10 6.07 19.97
C ASP A 68 27.30 4.58 20.35
N LEU A 69 27.22 3.66 19.37
CA LEU A 69 27.31 2.20 19.59
C LEU A 69 28.62 1.55 19.10
N ASP A 70 29.63 2.32 18.67
CA ASP A 70 30.89 1.82 18.07
C ASP A 70 30.68 0.85 16.88
N LEU A 71 29.61 1.06 16.09
CA LEU A 71 29.21 0.22 14.96
C LEU A 71 29.51 0.89 13.60
N ARG A 72 30.78 1.30 13.40
CA ARG A 72 31.24 2.04 12.21
C ARG A 72 30.97 1.31 10.87
N TYR A 73 31.03 -0.02 10.84
CA TYR A 73 30.86 -0.81 9.62
C TYR A 73 29.38 -0.93 9.16
N PRO A 74 28.42 -1.27 10.05
CA PRO A 74 26.98 -1.18 9.75
C PRO A 74 26.54 0.20 9.26
N ALA A 75 27.00 1.28 9.91
CA ALA A 75 26.66 2.65 9.52
C ALA A 75 27.07 2.98 8.07
N LYS A 76 28.28 2.55 7.66
CA LYS A 76 28.78 2.74 6.30
C LYS A 76 27.94 1.98 5.27
N LYS A 77 27.56 0.73 5.56
CA LYS A 77 26.74 -0.09 4.67
C LYS A 77 25.33 0.50 4.48
N ILE A 78 24.70 0.93 5.57
CA ILE A 78 23.39 1.58 5.53
C ILE A 78 23.44 2.88 4.72
N ARG A 79 24.48 3.71 4.92
CA ARG A 79 24.66 4.96 4.15
C ARG A 79 24.83 4.73 2.65
N ILE A 80 25.47 3.63 2.24
CA ILE A 80 25.59 3.26 0.83
C ILE A 80 24.22 2.84 0.28
N LEU A 81 23.53 1.92 0.96
CA LEU A 81 22.19 1.44 0.56
C LEU A 81 21.20 2.61 0.45
N ALA A 82 21.24 3.54 1.38
CA ALA A 82 20.44 4.75 1.36
C ALA A 82 20.65 5.62 0.12
N LYS A 83 21.91 5.83 -0.27
CA LYS A 83 22.26 6.57 -1.48
C LYS A 83 21.80 5.84 -2.74
N GLU A 84 21.91 4.51 -2.75
CA GLU A 84 21.41 3.68 -3.85
C GLU A 84 19.89 3.79 -3.98
N ILE A 85 19.15 3.72 -2.86
CA ILE A 85 17.69 3.89 -2.81
C ILE A 85 17.29 5.27 -3.33
N ALA A 86 17.91 6.35 -2.81
CA ALA A 86 17.60 7.72 -3.25
C ALA A 86 17.90 7.93 -4.76
N SER A 87 19.00 7.34 -5.26
CA SER A 87 19.32 7.37 -6.68
C SER A 87 18.29 6.59 -7.52
N ALA A 88 17.85 5.43 -7.03
CA ALA A 88 16.84 4.61 -7.69
C ALA A 88 15.48 5.31 -7.71
N GLU A 89 15.09 5.96 -6.62
CA GLU A 89 13.86 6.75 -6.52
C GLU A 89 13.88 7.93 -7.51
N LYS A 90 14.97 8.70 -7.55
CA LYS A 90 15.14 9.79 -8.52
C LYS A 90 15.05 9.29 -9.97
N THR A 91 15.62 8.12 -10.24
CA THR A 91 15.53 7.47 -11.56
C THR A 91 14.09 7.06 -11.87
N HIS A 92 13.38 6.47 -10.90
CA HIS A 92 11.96 6.16 -11.03
C HIS A 92 11.13 7.41 -11.32
N GLN A 93 11.32 8.49 -10.55
CA GLN A 93 10.60 9.76 -10.76
C GLN A 93 10.81 10.31 -12.17
N ALA A 94 12.04 10.31 -12.68
CA ALA A 94 12.33 10.77 -14.04
C ALA A 94 11.66 9.89 -15.11
N ARG A 95 11.71 8.55 -14.96
CA ARG A 95 11.09 7.59 -15.88
C ARG A 95 9.56 7.60 -15.83
N SER A 96 8.97 7.74 -14.64
CA SER A 96 7.52 7.86 -14.49
C SER A 96 7.03 9.18 -15.10
N GLN A 97 7.79 10.27 -14.91
CA GLN A 97 7.49 11.55 -15.52
C GLN A 97 7.53 11.52 -17.06
N SER A 98 8.43 10.74 -17.68
CA SER A 98 8.55 10.65 -19.14
C SER A 98 7.40 9.89 -19.81
N VAL A 99 6.70 9.04 -19.06
CA VAL A 99 5.54 8.27 -19.56
C VAL A 99 4.19 8.85 -19.13
N ARG A 100 4.17 9.85 -18.24
CA ARG A 100 2.95 10.39 -17.62
C ARG A 100 1.90 10.85 -18.63
N ASP A 101 2.31 11.55 -19.69
CA ASP A 101 1.39 12.09 -20.71
C ASP A 101 0.56 10.97 -21.38
N ARG A 102 1.21 9.82 -21.62
CA ARG A 102 0.58 8.65 -22.23
C ARG A 102 -0.35 7.94 -21.26
N VAL A 103 0.02 7.89 -19.98
CA VAL A 103 -0.89 7.37 -18.94
C VAL A 103 -2.14 8.25 -18.83
N GLU A 104 -1.98 9.57 -18.81
CA GLU A 104 -3.09 10.52 -18.75
C GLU A 104 -4.01 10.43 -19.97
N ARG A 105 -3.44 10.40 -21.18
CA ARG A 105 -4.21 10.18 -22.42
C ARG A 105 -4.90 8.83 -22.44
N GLY A 106 -4.25 7.78 -21.98
CA GLY A 106 -4.86 6.45 -21.88
C GLY A 106 -6.08 6.45 -20.96
N TRP A 107 -6.02 7.15 -19.82
CA TRP A 107 -7.20 7.36 -18.97
C TRP A 107 -8.29 8.20 -19.64
N GLU A 108 -7.93 9.21 -20.42
CA GLU A 108 -8.90 9.99 -21.19
C GLU A 108 -9.63 9.12 -22.23
N HIS A 109 -8.90 8.31 -22.98
CA HIS A 109 -9.49 7.37 -23.94
C HIS A 109 -10.38 6.32 -23.25
N VAL A 110 -9.97 5.79 -22.09
CA VAL A 110 -10.83 4.89 -21.28
C VAL A 110 -12.16 5.58 -20.91
N ARG A 111 -12.16 6.86 -20.54
CA ARG A 111 -13.40 7.60 -20.21
C ARG A 111 -14.31 7.81 -21.41
N LYS A 112 -13.76 7.84 -22.62
CA LYS A 112 -14.48 7.96 -23.89
C LYS A 112 -14.85 6.60 -24.51
N GLU A 113 -14.52 5.50 -23.84
CA GLU A 113 -14.67 4.12 -24.35
C GLU A 113 -13.86 3.85 -25.64
N GLU A 114 -12.82 4.66 -25.88
CA GLU A 114 -11.90 4.57 -27.02
C GLU A 114 -10.79 3.55 -26.72
N TYR A 115 -11.16 2.28 -26.55
CA TYR A 115 -10.26 1.26 -26.01
C TYR A 115 -9.01 1.00 -26.85
N THR A 116 -9.10 1.08 -28.18
CA THR A 116 -7.93 0.90 -29.06
C THR A 116 -6.89 2.00 -28.86
N GLN A 117 -7.30 3.26 -28.74
CA GLN A 117 -6.40 4.38 -28.45
C GLN A 117 -5.84 4.32 -27.02
N ALA A 118 -6.64 3.83 -26.06
CA ALA A 118 -6.17 3.56 -24.71
C ALA A 118 -5.08 2.47 -24.69
N GLU A 119 -5.26 1.37 -25.45
CA GLU A 119 -4.28 0.28 -25.55
C GLU A 119 -2.97 0.77 -26.18
N GLU A 120 -3.04 1.63 -27.19
CA GLU A 120 -1.85 2.25 -27.78
C GLU A 120 -1.08 3.12 -26.77
N SER A 121 -1.81 3.93 -26.00
CA SER A 121 -1.23 4.78 -24.96
C SER A 121 -0.55 3.95 -23.87
N VAL A 122 -1.21 2.88 -23.40
CA VAL A 122 -0.65 1.92 -22.43
C VAL A 122 0.61 1.25 -22.99
N ARG A 123 0.53 0.72 -24.22
CA ARG A 123 1.64 0.05 -24.87
C ARG A 123 2.86 0.95 -24.99
N SER A 124 2.65 2.22 -25.37
CA SER A 124 3.74 3.18 -25.52
C SER A 124 4.30 3.68 -24.19
N ALA A 125 3.51 3.74 -23.11
CA ALA A 125 4.03 4.00 -21.77
C ALA A 125 4.88 2.81 -21.28
N LEU A 126 4.33 1.60 -21.32
CA LEU A 126 4.98 0.40 -20.80
C LEU A 126 6.15 -0.09 -21.65
N SER A 127 6.27 0.32 -22.92
CA SER A 127 7.48 0.05 -23.72
C SER A 127 8.69 0.84 -23.24
N GLU A 128 8.47 2.04 -22.68
CA GLU A 128 9.55 2.90 -22.17
C GLU A 128 9.81 2.66 -20.69
N TYR A 129 8.75 2.53 -19.90
CA TYR A 129 8.84 2.17 -18.48
C TYR A 129 7.93 1.00 -18.11
N PRO A 130 8.41 -0.26 -18.28
CA PRO A 130 7.62 -1.46 -18.03
C PRO A 130 7.16 -1.67 -16.57
N GLU A 131 7.79 -0.97 -15.62
CA GLU A 131 7.53 -1.06 -14.18
C GLU A 131 6.72 0.12 -13.63
N ASP A 132 6.30 1.10 -14.46
CA ASP A 132 5.49 2.23 -14.00
C ASP A 132 4.15 1.75 -13.42
N ALA A 133 3.92 1.96 -12.13
CA ALA A 133 2.77 1.33 -11.47
C ALA A 133 1.44 1.99 -11.88
N GLN A 134 1.44 3.28 -12.21
CA GLN A 134 0.27 3.96 -12.78
C GLN A 134 -0.10 3.45 -14.18
N ALA A 135 0.88 3.25 -15.07
CA ALA A 135 0.65 2.65 -16.38
C ALA A 135 0.17 1.19 -16.25
N LEU A 136 0.74 0.42 -15.32
CA LEU A 136 0.33 -0.95 -15.01
C LEU A 136 -1.07 -1.03 -14.40
N TYR A 137 -1.47 -0.04 -13.60
CA TYR A 137 -2.83 0.10 -13.10
C TYR A 137 -3.82 0.38 -14.24
N LEU A 138 -3.49 1.33 -15.13
CA LEU A 138 -4.28 1.61 -16.33
C LEU A 138 -4.43 0.38 -17.24
N ASP A 139 -3.32 -0.32 -17.53
CA ASP A 139 -3.32 -1.58 -18.30
C ASP A 139 -4.28 -2.61 -17.71
N THR A 140 -4.24 -2.78 -16.39
CA THR A 140 -5.13 -3.69 -15.67
C THR A 140 -6.59 -3.30 -15.84
N ARG A 141 -6.91 -2.01 -15.65
CA ARG A 141 -8.28 -1.50 -15.75
C ARG A 141 -8.81 -1.67 -17.18
N LEU A 142 -8.02 -1.31 -18.17
CA LEU A 142 -8.36 -1.42 -19.59
C LEU A 142 -8.57 -2.87 -20.00
N TYR A 143 -7.66 -3.77 -19.60
CA TYR A 143 -7.78 -5.19 -19.89
C TYR A 143 -9.06 -5.80 -19.31
N ARG A 144 -9.45 -5.42 -18.09
CA ARG A 144 -10.73 -5.84 -17.50
C ARG A 144 -11.93 -5.34 -18.30
N LEU A 145 -11.90 -4.09 -18.79
CA LEU A 145 -12.98 -3.52 -19.59
C LEU A 145 -13.12 -4.23 -20.95
N ILE A 146 -12.00 -4.49 -21.63
CA ILE A 146 -11.99 -5.16 -22.94
C ILE A 146 -12.39 -6.63 -22.82
N SER A 147 -11.86 -7.35 -21.84
CA SER A 147 -12.16 -8.77 -21.65
C SER A 147 -13.55 -9.03 -21.09
N GLY A 148 -14.15 -8.06 -20.39
CA GLY A 148 -15.41 -8.22 -19.67
C GLY A 148 -15.35 -9.23 -18.52
N SER A 149 -14.16 -9.71 -18.14
CA SER A 149 -13.97 -10.73 -17.09
C SER A 149 -13.26 -10.15 -15.88
N VAL A 150 -13.90 -10.33 -14.72
CA VAL A 150 -13.36 -9.92 -13.41
C VAL A 150 -12.12 -10.74 -13.07
N GLU A 151 -12.14 -12.05 -13.35
CA GLU A 151 -11.05 -12.97 -13.10
C GLU A 151 -9.83 -12.65 -13.97
N ALA A 152 -10.04 -12.34 -15.24
CA ALA A 152 -8.97 -11.94 -16.15
C ALA A 152 -8.32 -10.62 -15.68
N GLY A 153 -9.14 -9.64 -15.29
CA GLY A 153 -8.68 -8.40 -14.67
C GLY A 153 -7.91 -8.62 -13.37
N LEU A 154 -8.40 -9.50 -12.49
CA LEU A 154 -7.75 -9.86 -11.23
C LEU A 154 -6.38 -10.50 -11.46
N GLN A 155 -6.27 -11.47 -12.37
CA GLN A 155 -4.99 -12.10 -12.72
C GLN A 155 -4.00 -11.07 -13.29
N ARG A 156 -4.48 -10.19 -14.17
CA ARG A 156 -3.67 -9.10 -14.74
C ARG A 156 -3.15 -8.17 -13.64
N ALA A 157 -4.01 -7.78 -12.69
CA ALA A 157 -3.67 -6.92 -11.57
C ALA A 157 -2.58 -7.53 -10.68
N GLN A 158 -2.73 -8.81 -10.33
CA GLN A 158 -1.77 -9.54 -9.50
C GLN A 158 -0.41 -9.70 -10.18
N ASN A 159 -0.38 -9.88 -11.50
CA ASN A 159 0.86 -9.93 -12.26
C ASN A 159 1.53 -8.55 -12.32
N ASN A 160 0.74 -7.52 -12.65
CA ASN A 160 1.23 -6.15 -12.75
C ASN A 160 1.75 -5.62 -11.41
N LEU A 161 1.12 -5.99 -10.28
CA LEU A 161 1.61 -5.66 -8.95
C LEU A 161 3.02 -6.22 -8.65
N LYS A 162 3.36 -7.40 -9.18
CA LYS A 162 4.72 -7.98 -9.03
C LYS A 162 5.78 -7.22 -9.82
N ARG A 163 5.37 -6.51 -10.88
CA ARG A 163 6.23 -5.73 -11.76
C ARG A 163 6.37 -4.28 -11.33
N ALA A 164 5.38 -3.76 -10.60
CA ALA A 164 5.30 -2.37 -10.19
C ALA A 164 6.57 -1.92 -9.45
N ALA A 165 7.11 -0.78 -9.86
CA ALA A 165 8.21 -0.12 -9.20
C ALA A 165 7.80 0.25 -7.78
N LYS A 166 8.61 -0.16 -6.81
CA LYS A 166 8.32 -0.02 -5.37
C LYS A 166 8.21 1.42 -4.86
N PHE A 167 8.62 2.37 -5.68
CA PHE A 167 8.61 3.80 -5.37
C PHE A 167 7.28 4.48 -5.76
N ASP A 168 6.37 3.78 -6.44
CA ASP A 168 5.06 4.33 -6.85
C ASP A 168 3.95 3.85 -5.91
N SER A 169 3.87 4.49 -4.74
CA SER A 169 2.87 4.18 -3.71
C SER A 169 1.44 4.29 -4.24
N PHE A 170 1.15 5.29 -5.06
CA PHE A 170 -0.20 5.52 -5.60
C PHE A 170 -0.61 4.43 -6.59
N GLY A 171 0.24 4.09 -7.56
CA GLY A 171 -0.06 3.02 -8.51
C GLY A 171 -0.17 1.64 -7.86
N ILE A 172 0.69 1.35 -6.87
CA ILE A 172 0.63 0.10 -6.09
C ILE A 172 -0.66 0.03 -5.28
N ALA A 173 -1.03 1.10 -4.57
CA ALA A 173 -2.26 1.14 -3.80
C ALA A 173 -3.50 1.00 -4.70
N ALA A 174 -3.50 1.63 -5.88
CA ALA A 174 -4.57 1.51 -6.85
C ALA A 174 -4.72 0.07 -7.38
N LEU A 175 -3.61 -0.64 -7.62
CA LEU A 175 -3.63 -2.07 -7.97
C LEU A 175 -4.19 -2.94 -6.85
N TYR A 176 -3.79 -2.70 -5.60
CA TYR A 176 -4.36 -3.41 -4.45
C TYR A 176 -5.86 -3.16 -4.30
N ASN A 177 -6.30 -1.92 -4.44
CA ASN A 177 -7.72 -1.58 -4.40
C ASN A 177 -8.50 -2.28 -5.54
N LEU A 178 -7.95 -2.31 -6.76
CA LEU A 178 -8.58 -3.01 -7.89
C LEU A 178 -8.66 -4.52 -7.63
N ILE A 179 -7.61 -5.13 -7.08
CA ILE A 179 -7.63 -6.54 -6.65
C ILE A 179 -8.76 -6.77 -5.65
N GLY A 180 -8.91 -5.86 -4.68
CA GLY A 180 -9.95 -5.95 -3.67
C GLY A 180 -11.37 -5.84 -4.25
N CYS A 181 -11.62 -4.84 -5.09
CA CYS A 181 -12.90 -4.72 -5.81
C CYS A 181 -13.19 -5.98 -6.64
N SER A 182 -12.19 -6.54 -7.33
CA SER A 182 -12.38 -7.78 -8.08
C SER A 182 -12.74 -8.96 -7.18
N PHE A 183 -12.13 -9.09 -5.99
CA PHE A 183 -12.52 -10.13 -5.04
C PHE A 183 -13.94 -9.92 -4.49
N GLU A 184 -14.32 -8.67 -4.22
CA GLU A 184 -15.68 -8.34 -3.76
C GLU A 184 -16.75 -8.75 -4.79
N GLU A 185 -16.51 -8.43 -6.06
CA GLU A 185 -17.41 -8.80 -7.16
C GLU A 185 -17.52 -10.32 -7.30
N LEU A 186 -16.44 -11.05 -7.02
CA LEU A 186 -16.42 -12.52 -6.93
C LEU A 186 -16.98 -13.06 -5.60
N SER A 187 -17.57 -12.21 -4.76
CA SER A 187 -18.10 -12.54 -3.42
C SER A 187 -17.08 -13.11 -2.44
N ARG A 188 -15.78 -12.89 -2.68
CA ARG A 188 -14.65 -13.29 -1.81
C ARG A 188 -14.30 -12.13 -0.87
N ASN A 189 -15.23 -11.80 0.01
CA ASN A 189 -15.20 -10.54 0.78
C ASN A 189 -13.99 -10.43 1.73
N GLU A 190 -13.53 -11.54 2.32
CA GLU A 190 -12.36 -11.52 3.22
C GLU A 190 -11.07 -11.14 2.47
N GLU A 191 -10.88 -11.66 1.26
CA GLU A 191 -9.74 -11.32 0.41
C GLU A 191 -9.85 -9.89 -0.14
N ALA A 192 -11.08 -9.44 -0.40
CA ALA A 192 -11.36 -8.06 -0.77
C ALA A 192 -10.91 -7.08 0.31
N ILE A 193 -11.32 -7.33 1.57
CA ILE A 193 -10.93 -6.53 2.73
C ILE A 193 -9.40 -6.52 2.87
N GLN A 194 -8.74 -7.67 2.85
CA GLN A 194 -7.28 -7.74 3.00
C GLN A 194 -6.54 -6.96 1.90
N ALA A 195 -7.03 -6.99 0.67
CA ALA A 195 -6.42 -6.26 -0.44
C ALA A 195 -6.62 -4.75 -0.29
N ILE A 196 -7.83 -4.29 0.06
CA ILE A 196 -8.10 -2.86 0.25
C ILE A 196 -7.41 -2.34 1.51
N GLU A 197 -7.28 -3.12 2.57
CA GLU A 197 -6.47 -2.76 3.75
C GLU A 197 -5.00 -2.55 3.40
N LYS A 198 -4.45 -3.30 2.43
CA LYS A 198 -3.10 -3.01 1.91
C LYS A 198 -3.06 -1.68 1.18
N ALA A 199 -4.08 -1.38 0.35
CA ALA A 199 -4.17 -0.09 -0.33
C ALA A 199 -4.27 1.08 0.67
N THR A 200 -5.07 0.95 1.73
CA THR A 200 -5.23 1.99 2.76
C THR A 200 -4.04 2.09 3.71
N LYS A 201 -3.21 1.05 3.84
CA LYS A 201 -1.92 1.20 4.52
C LYS A 201 -0.99 2.09 3.70
N ILE A 202 -0.84 1.80 2.40
CA ILE A 202 0.05 2.54 1.49
C ILE A 202 -0.41 4.00 1.30
N VAL A 203 -1.71 4.21 1.08
CA VAL A 203 -2.33 5.54 0.91
C VAL A 203 -3.50 5.69 1.89
N PRO A 204 -3.25 6.11 3.14
CA PRO A 204 -4.24 6.11 4.22
C PRO A 204 -5.35 7.14 4.11
N ASN A 205 -5.16 8.14 3.27
CA ASN A 205 -6.07 9.28 3.10
C ASN A 205 -6.83 9.23 1.77
N GLU A 206 -6.74 8.14 1.00
CA GLU A 206 -7.55 7.97 -0.21
C GLU A 206 -8.99 7.59 0.17
N SER A 207 -9.88 8.59 0.09
CA SER A 207 -11.29 8.47 0.48
C SER A 207 -12.02 7.34 -0.24
N MET A 208 -11.63 6.99 -1.48
CA MET A 208 -12.23 5.90 -2.24
C MET A 208 -11.95 4.54 -1.62
N TYR A 209 -10.71 4.28 -1.19
CA TYR A 209 -10.34 2.97 -0.62
C TYR A 209 -11.04 2.74 0.70
N ILE A 210 -11.17 3.78 1.52
CA ILE A 210 -11.92 3.75 2.78
C ILE A 210 -13.42 3.51 2.53
N ALA A 211 -13.98 4.10 1.47
CA ALA A 211 -15.37 3.88 1.09
C ALA A 211 -15.63 2.42 0.67
N ASN A 212 -14.70 1.80 -0.06
CA ASN A 212 -14.81 0.40 -0.47
C ASN A 212 -14.81 -0.55 0.75
N LEU A 213 -14.01 -0.26 1.79
CA LEU A 213 -14.10 -1.01 3.06
C LEU A 213 -15.47 -0.86 3.71
N ALA A 214 -16.04 0.36 3.73
CA ALA A 214 -17.36 0.59 4.29
C ALA A 214 -18.44 -0.22 3.56
N GLU A 215 -18.40 -0.23 2.23
CA GLU A 215 -19.32 -0.97 1.36
C GLU A 215 -19.23 -2.49 1.59
N ILE A 216 -18.02 -3.05 1.60
CA ILE A 216 -17.84 -4.49 1.83
C ILE A 216 -18.31 -4.88 3.23
N HIS A 217 -17.94 -4.11 4.26
CA HIS A 217 -18.40 -4.37 5.63
C HIS A 217 -19.92 -4.27 5.77
N TRP A 218 -20.54 -3.35 5.05
CA TRP A 218 -21.99 -3.24 4.98
C TRP A 218 -22.63 -4.49 4.37
N LYS A 219 -22.11 -4.93 3.22
CA LYS A 219 -22.58 -6.11 2.48
C LYS A 219 -22.50 -7.40 3.30
N ILE A 220 -21.44 -7.58 4.10
CA ILE A 220 -21.29 -8.76 4.98
C ILE A 220 -21.99 -8.63 6.34
N GLY A 221 -22.74 -7.54 6.57
CA GLY A 221 -23.50 -7.31 7.79
C GLY A 221 -22.69 -6.83 9.00
N ASN A 222 -21.41 -6.51 8.82
CA ASN A 222 -20.59 -5.87 9.87
C ASN A 222 -20.91 -4.37 9.95
N LYS A 223 -22.11 -4.05 10.45
CA LYS A 223 -22.65 -2.69 10.48
C LYS A 223 -21.75 -1.72 11.25
N GLN A 224 -21.13 -2.17 12.34
CA GLN A 224 -20.27 -1.31 13.17
C GLN A 224 -19.06 -0.81 12.36
N ALA A 225 -18.30 -1.72 11.76
CA ALA A 225 -17.15 -1.36 10.93
C ALA A 225 -17.57 -0.54 9.70
N ALA A 226 -18.71 -0.90 9.08
CA ALA A 226 -19.24 -0.15 7.94
C ALA A 226 -19.49 1.33 8.28
N ILE A 227 -20.11 1.60 9.44
CA ILE A 227 -20.38 2.97 9.90
C ILE A 227 -19.08 3.72 10.18
N GLU A 228 -18.11 3.10 10.86
CA GLU A 228 -16.82 3.71 11.16
C GLU A 228 -16.05 4.11 9.88
N TYR A 229 -15.96 3.19 8.92
CA TYR A 229 -15.33 3.48 7.64
C TYR A 229 -16.13 4.51 6.82
N ALA A 230 -17.47 4.45 6.83
CA ALA A 230 -18.30 5.44 6.15
C ALA A 230 -18.09 6.85 6.73
N GLN A 231 -17.98 6.99 8.05
CA GLN A 231 -17.66 8.27 8.70
C GLN A 231 -16.26 8.76 8.30
N LYS A 232 -15.27 7.87 8.27
CA LYS A 232 -13.90 8.23 7.84
C LYS A 232 -13.88 8.66 6.37
N ALA A 233 -14.51 7.90 5.47
CA ALA A 233 -14.61 8.23 4.05
C ALA A 233 -15.27 9.60 3.83
N LYS A 234 -16.38 9.88 4.53
CA LYS A 234 -17.07 11.17 4.46
C LYS A 234 -16.21 12.34 4.97
N ARG A 235 -15.47 12.15 6.07
CA ARG A 235 -14.52 13.16 6.58
C ARG A 235 -13.39 13.44 5.59
N LEU A 236 -12.94 12.43 4.85
CA LEU A 236 -11.95 12.55 3.77
C LEU A 236 -12.56 13.11 2.46
N GLY A 237 -13.84 13.52 2.46
CA GLY A 237 -14.48 14.18 1.33
C GLY A 237 -15.14 13.23 0.32
N LYS A 238 -15.27 11.93 0.61
CA LYS A 238 -16.01 11.00 -0.26
C LYS A 238 -17.47 11.44 -0.35
N LYS A 239 -17.93 11.65 -1.58
CA LYS A 239 -19.35 11.80 -1.92
C LYS A 239 -19.85 10.46 -2.49
N SER A 240 -20.79 9.82 -1.80
CA SER A 240 -21.39 8.55 -2.22
C SER A 240 -22.74 8.38 -1.53
N GLU A 241 -23.78 8.10 -2.32
CA GLU A 241 -25.14 7.86 -1.80
C GLU A 241 -25.18 6.67 -0.86
N LEU A 242 -24.39 5.61 -1.15
CA LEU A 242 -24.26 4.45 -0.28
C LEU A 242 -23.67 4.83 1.08
N ILE A 243 -22.59 5.63 1.08
CA ILE A 243 -21.96 6.09 2.32
C ILE A 243 -22.95 6.91 3.15
N ASP A 244 -23.71 7.81 2.50
CA ASP A 244 -24.74 8.58 3.19
C ASP A 244 -25.89 7.70 3.72
N ALA A 245 -26.27 6.64 2.99
CA ALA A 245 -27.29 5.69 3.41
C ALA A 245 -26.85 4.88 4.64
N ILE A 246 -25.62 4.35 4.65
CA ILE A 246 -25.03 3.64 5.80
C ILE A 246 -25.09 4.52 7.06
N LEU A 247 -24.70 5.79 6.92
CA LEU A 247 -24.68 6.73 8.04
C LEU A 247 -26.10 7.10 8.51
N LYS A 248 -27.07 7.23 7.60
CA LYS A 248 -28.46 7.51 7.97
C LYS A 248 -29.09 6.38 8.76
N GLU A 249 -28.84 5.13 8.39
CA GLU A 249 -29.35 3.97 9.12
C GLU A 249 -28.77 3.90 10.54
N SER A 250 -27.51 4.31 10.73
CA SER A 250 -26.89 4.38 12.06
C SER A 250 -27.61 5.33 13.02
N VAL A 251 -28.06 6.49 12.51
CA VAL A 251 -28.76 7.50 13.30
C VAL A 251 -30.13 7.00 13.73
N ASN A 252 -30.86 6.37 12.82
CA ASN A 252 -32.19 5.81 13.12
C ASN A 252 -32.10 4.67 14.15
N ALA A 253 -31.10 3.80 14.05
CA ALA A 253 -30.90 2.71 15.00
C ALA A 253 -30.63 3.20 16.44
N ASN A 254 -29.96 4.34 16.59
CA ASN A 254 -29.69 4.95 17.90
C ASN A 254 -30.91 5.65 18.51
N LEU A 255 -31.79 6.23 17.68
CA LEU A 255 -33.05 6.83 18.15
C LEU A 255 -34.03 5.78 18.70
N HIS A 256 -34.06 4.58 18.13
CA HIS A 256 -34.92 3.49 18.62
C HIS A 256 -34.39 2.77 19.87
N LYS A 257 -33.09 2.89 20.19
CA LYS A 257 -32.50 2.30 21.40
C LYS A 257 -32.65 3.19 22.65
N ASN A 258 -32.98 4.46 22.48
CA ASN A 258 -33.08 5.46 23.55
C ASN A 258 -34.55 5.80 23.92
N ASN A 259 -35.52 5.05 23.41
CA ASN A 259 -36.95 5.11 23.77
C ASN A 259 -37.38 3.78 24.39
#